data_AF-A0A174KLW8-F1
#
_entry.id   AF-A0A174KLW8-F1
#
_cell.length_a   1.000
_cell.length_b   1.000
_cell.length_c   1.000
_cell.angle_alpha   90.00
_cell.angle_beta   90.00
_cell.angle_gamma   90.00
#
_symmetry.space_group_name_H-M   'P 1'
#
loop_
_entity.id
_entity.type
_entity.pdbx_description
1 polymer ?
#
loop_
_entity_poly.entity_id
_entity_poly.type
_entity_poly.pdbx_seq_one_letter_code
_entity_poly.pdbx_strand_id
1 'polypeptide(L)'
;MKAKKISLKIQLLEIFIFAAIIPMIITALFLYRFEVNRTLNAEILSQRQILELTASNLLQKISHFNNLTSSVYYNDAILKCLENGKDRTLSSYEKMQIQPDINSMMRTDNHVLSFSLTTMSGDTLYWNDGYSNVVNATSLNPVF
;
A
#
# COMPACT_ATOMS: atom_id res chain seq x y z
N MET A 1 52.66 -52.80 -11.38
CA MET A 1 51.48 -52.85 -10.48
C MET A 1 50.83 -54.22 -10.61
N LYS A 2 50.83 -55.07 -9.57
CA LYS A 2 50.07 -56.35 -9.61
C LYS A 2 48.57 -56.02 -9.49
N ALA A 3 47.78 -56.51 -10.44
CA ALA A 3 46.33 -56.38 -10.40
C ALA A 3 45.78 -57.12 -9.17
N LYS A 4 45.00 -56.42 -8.34
CA LYS A 4 44.35 -57.01 -7.16
C LYS A 4 43.30 -58.01 -7.66
N LYS A 5 43.52 -59.32 -7.44
CA LYS A 5 42.52 -60.35 -7.75
C LYS A 5 41.38 -60.25 -6.73
N ILE A 6 40.33 -59.54 -7.11
CA ILE A 6 39.08 -59.45 -6.34
C ILE A 6 38.26 -60.72 -6.63
N SER A 7 37.63 -61.31 -5.61
CA SER A 7 36.82 -62.52 -5.81
C SER A 7 35.51 -62.19 -6.54
N LEU A 8 35.00 -63.14 -7.32
CA LEU A 8 33.76 -62.98 -8.09
C LEU A 8 32.57 -62.56 -7.21
N LYS A 9 32.50 -63.06 -5.96
CA LYS A 9 31.47 -62.68 -4.99
C LYS A 9 31.53 -61.20 -4.62
N ILE A 10 32.73 -60.64 -4.48
CA ILE A 10 32.91 -59.21 -4.14
C ILE A 10 32.52 -58.34 -5.33
N GLN A 11 32.87 -58.74 -6.56
CA GLN A 11 32.47 -58.02 -7.78
C GLN A 11 30.94 -58.00 -7.98
N LEU A 12 30.28 -59.13 -7.77
CA LEU A 12 28.82 -59.21 -7.84
C LEU A 12 28.13 -58.35 -6.77
N LEU A 13 28.70 -58.31 -5.56
CA LEU A 13 28.19 -57.47 -4.48
C LEU A 13 28.33 -55.97 -4.83
N GLU A 14 29.48 -55.56 -5.37
CA GLU A 14 29.70 -54.17 -5.82
C GLU A 14 28.70 -53.78 -6.91
N ILE A 15 28.50 -54.62 -7.93
CA ILE A 15 27.52 -54.36 -9.01
C ILE A 15 26.10 -54.25 -8.44
N PHE A 16 25.72 -55.14 -7.51
CA PHE A 16 24.40 -55.10 -6.89
C PHE A 16 24.17 -53.81 -6.09
N ILE A 17 25.19 -53.38 -5.34
CA ILE A 17 25.17 -52.12 -4.58
C ILE A 17 25.03 -50.93 -5.53
N PHE A 18 25.81 -50.87 -6.62
CA PHE A 18 25.72 -49.79 -7.60
C PHE A 18 24.36 -49.79 -8.32
N ALA A 19 23.86 -50.95 -8.72
CA ALA A 19 22.57 -51.10 -9.39
C ALA A 19 21.38 -50.70 -8.49
N ALA A 20 21.51 -50.81 -7.17
CA ALA A 20 20.49 -50.38 -6.22
C ALA A 20 20.63 -48.89 -5.82
N ILE A 21 21.84 -48.42 -5.55
CA ILE A 21 22.09 -47.08 -5.01
C ILE A 21 21.97 -46.00 -6.09
N ILE A 22 22.49 -46.24 -7.31
CA ILE A 22 22.48 -45.20 -8.37
C ILE A 22 21.04 -44.80 -8.73
N PRO A 23 20.09 -45.74 -9.01
CA PRO A 23 18.71 -45.36 -9.30
C PRO A 23 18.04 -44.65 -8.13
N MET A 24 18.30 -45.09 -6.89
CA MET A 24 17.72 -44.46 -5.70
C MET A 24 18.18 -43.01 -5.55
N ILE A 25 19.47 -42.71 -5.78
CA ILE A 25 19.99 -41.34 -5.76
C ILE A 25 19.36 -40.51 -6.88
N ILE A 26 19.25 -41.04 -8.10
CA ILE A 26 18.63 -40.34 -9.23
C ILE A 26 17.17 -40.02 -8.92
N THR A 27 16.41 -40.99 -8.39
CA THR A 27 15.01 -40.80 -7.99
C THR A 27 14.90 -39.76 -6.88
N ALA A 28 15.76 -39.80 -5.86
CA ALA A 28 15.76 -38.82 -4.78
C ALA A 28 16.03 -37.39 -5.29
N LEU A 29 17.01 -37.22 -6.20
CA LEU A 29 17.29 -35.94 -6.83
C LEU A 29 16.13 -35.44 -7.69
N PHE A 30 15.46 -36.34 -8.42
CA PHE A 30 14.30 -36.00 -9.23
C PHE A 30 13.12 -35.55 -8.37
N LEU A 31 12.83 -36.30 -7.30
CA LEU A 31 11.78 -35.95 -6.33
C LEU A 31 12.08 -34.63 -5.62
N TYR A 32 13.33 -34.41 -5.21
CA TYR A 32 13.75 -33.14 -4.63
C TYR A 32 13.51 -31.97 -5.58
N ARG A 33 13.96 -32.09 -6.84
CA ARG A 33 13.75 -31.04 -7.85
C ARG A 33 12.26 -30.80 -8.12
N PHE A 34 11.46 -31.86 -8.18
CA PHE A 34 10.02 -31.76 -8.38
C PHE A 34 9.35 -31.00 -7.24
N GLU A 35 9.68 -31.34 -5.99
CA GLU A 35 9.09 -30.71 -4.81
C GLU A 35 9.51 -29.24 -4.65
N VAL A 36 10.78 -28.93 -4.92
CA VAL A 36 11.28 -27.55 -4.95
C VAL A 36 10.54 -26.72 -6.00
N ASN A 37 10.39 -27.23 -7.23
CA ASN A 37 9.67 -26.52 -8.29
C ASN A 37 8.20 -26.33 -7.94
N ARG A 38 7.55 -27.33 -7.33
CA ARG A 38 6.15 -27.24 -6.91
C ARG A 38 5.96 -26.15 -5.86
N THR A 39 6.82 -26.12 -4.84
CA THR A 39 6.79 -25.13 -3.76
C THR A 39 7.06 -23.74 -4.30
N LEU A 40 8.09 -23.59 -5.15
CA LEU A 40 8.43 -22.32 -5.78
C LEU A 40 7.27 -21.78 -6.63
N ASN A 41 6.63 -22.63 -7.44
CA ASN A 41 5.50 -22.22 -8.27
C ASN A 41 4.28 -21.80 -7.43
N ALA A 42 4.00 -22.49 -6.32
CA ALA A 42 2.93 -22.11 -5.41
C ALA A 42 3.19 -20.74 -4.76
N GLU A 43 4.43 -20.50 -4.32
CA GLU A 43 4.85 -19.23 -3.73
C GLU A 43 4.78 -18.08 -4.74
N ILE A 44 5.27 -18.28 -5.98
CA ILE A 44 5.18 -17.27 -7.06
C ILE A 44 3.72 -16.92 -7.34
N LEU A 45 2.83 -17.91 -7.40
CA LEU A 45 1.40 -17.68 -7.62
C LEU A 45 0.78 -16.86 -6.49
N SER A 46 1.09 -17.23 -5.24
CA SER A 46 0.65 -16.51 -4.04
C SER A 46 1.10 -15.04 -4.07
N GLN A 47 2.39 -14.80 -4.31
CA GLN A 47 2.96 -13.45 -4.38
C GLN A 47 2.33 -12.62 -5.51
N ARG A 48 2.06 -13.24 -6.66
CA ARG A 48 1.37 -12.56 -7.76
C ARG A 48 -0.05 -12.12 -7.36
N GLN A 49 -0.80 -12.98 -6.69
CA GLN A 49 -2.16 -12.64 -6.23
C GLN A 49 -2.14 -11.49 -5.21
N ILE A 50 -1.20 -11.51 -4.26
CA ILE A 50 -1.03 -10.42 -3.29
C ILE A 50 -0.67 -9.12 -4.01
N LEU A 51 0.21 -9.18 -5.01
CA LEU A 51 0.60 -8.01 -5.79
C LEU A 51 -0.59 -7.43 -6.58
N GLU A 52 -1.37 -8.27 -7.25
CA GLU A 52 -2.56 -7.86 -8.00
C GLU A 52 -3.60 -7.22 -7.06
N LEU A 53 -3.84 -7.80 -5.89
CA LEU A 53 -4.74 -7.25 -4.88
C LEU A 53 -4.24 -5.90 -4.35
N THR A 54 -2.95 -5.79 -4.06
CA THR A 54 -2.32 -4.56 -3.56
C THR A 54 -2.40 -3.46 -4.60
N ALA A 55 -2.11 -3.77 -5.87
CA ALA A 55 -2.21 -2.83 -6.98
C ALA A 55 -3.64 -2.34 -7.19
N SER A 56 -4.63 -3.23 -7.14
CA SER A 56 -6.05 -2.88 -7.23
C SER A 56 -6.48 -1.96 -6.08
N ASN A 57 -6.07 -2.28 -4.84
CA ASN A 57 -6.35 -1.45 -3.67
C ASN A 57 -5.73 -0.04 -3.79
N LEU A 58 -4.46 0.04 -4.22
CA LEU A 58 -3.80 1.32 -4.47
C LEU A 58 -4.52 2.13 -5.55
N LEU A 59 -4.93 1.49 -6.65
CA LEU A 59 -5.67 2.16 -7.71
C LEU A 59 -7.02 2.70 -7.23
N GLN A 60 -7.75 1.93 -6.41
CA GLN A 60 -8.99 2.39 -5.79
C GLN A 60 -8.76 3.60 -4.88
N LYS A 61 -7.71 3.57 -4.05
CA LYS A 61 -7.35 4.70 -3.18
C LYS A 61 -6.98 5.95 -3.97
N ILE A 62 -6.19 5.81 -5.04
CA ILE A 62 -5.83 6.92 -5.93
C ILE A 62 -7.08 7.49 -6.61
N SER A 63 -7.96 6.63 -7.13
CA SER A 63 -9.22 7.06 -7.75
C SER A 63 -10.10 7.84 -6.76
N HIS A 64 -10.24 7.33 -5.53
CA HIS A 64 -10.97 8.03 -4.47
C HIS A 64 -10.35 9.40 -4.16
N PHE A 65 -9.01 9.48 -4.02
CA PHE A 65 -8.31 10.73 -3.77
C PHE A 65 -8.46 11.73 -4.93
N ASN A 66 -8.44 11.26 -6.18
CA ASN A 66 -8.67 12.10 -7.36
C ASN A 66 -10.09 12.67 -7.37
N ASN A 67 -11.09 11.85 -7.03
CA ASN A 67 -12.48 12.31 -6.93
C ASN A 67 -12.63 13.34 -5.81
N LEU A 68 -12.04 13.10 -4.64
CA LEU A 68 -12.01 14.05 -3.53
C LEU A 68 -11.37 15.38 -3.93
N THR A 69 -10.21 15.33 -4.60
CA THR A 69 -9.51 16.52 -5.10
C THR A 69 -10.39 17.29 -6.10
N SER A 70 -11.10 16.57 -6.97
CA SER A 70 -12.02 17.16 -7.94
C SER A 70 -13.22 17.82 -7.24
N SER A 71 -13.80 17.16 -6.23
CA SER A 71 -14.89 17.74 -5.42
C SER A 71 -14.47 19.03 -4.71
N VAL A 72 -13.22 19.13 -4.25
CA VAL A 72 -12.67 20.36 -3.68
C VAL A 72 -12.51 21.44 -4.76
N TYR A 73 -11.91 21.09 -5.91
CA TYR A 73 -11.61 22.04 -6.98
C TYR A 73 -12.88 22.65 -7.61
N TYR A 74 -13.94 21.85 -7.73
CA TYR A 74 -15.22 22.28 -8.30
C TYR A 74 -16.25 22.73 -7.25
N ASN A 75 -15.84 22.91 -5.99
CA ASN A 75 -16.71 23.49 -4.97
C ASN A 75 -16.60 25.02 -4.99
N ASP A 76 -17.68 25.69 -5.40
CA ASP A 76 -17.74 27.15 -5.52
C ASP A 76 -17.46 27.89 -4.21
N ALA A 77 -17.87 27.35 -3.06
CA ALA A 77 -17.65 27.97 -1.76
C ALA A 77 -16.16 27.93 -1.37
N ILE A 78 -15.48 26.82 -1.65
CA ILE A 78 -14.03 26.68 -1.46
C ILE A 78 -13.27 27.57 -2.44
N LEU A 79 -13.65 27.57 -3.72
CA LEU A 79 -13.03 28.43 -4.73
C LEU A 79 -13.13 29.90 -4.33
N LYS A 80 -14.31 30.35 -3.91
CA LYS A 80 -14.52 31.71 -3.41
C LYS A 80 -13.70 32.03 -2.17
N CYS A 81 -13.49 31.06 -1.27
CA CYS A 81 -12.58 31.22 -0.14
C CYS A 81 -11.12 31.38 -0.59
N LEU A 82 -10.68 30.68 -1.63
CA LEU A 82 -9.35 30.86 -2.22
C LEU A 82 -9.20 32.25 -2.85
N GLU A 83 -10.20 32.69 -3.61
CA GLU A 83 -10.23 34.02 -4.23
C GLU A 83 -10.17 35.14 -3.17
N ASN A 84 -11.03 35.08 -2.15
CA ASN A 84 -11.04 36.08 -1.08
C ASN A 84 -9.76 36.04 -0.24
N GLY A 85 -9.21 34.85 -0.01
CA GLY A 85 -7.99 34.64 0.76
C GLY A 85 -6.72 35.14 0.07
N LYS A 86 -6.78 35.38 -1.25
CA LYS A 86 -5.69 35.98 -2.00
C LYS A 86 -5.42 37.43 -1.59
N ASP A 87 -6.49 38.21 -1.41
CA ASP A 87 -6.40 39.66 -1.24
C ASP A 87 -6.52 40.10 0.22
N ARG A 88 -7.08 39.25 1.10
CA ARG A 88 -7.23 39.54 2.53
C ARG A 88 -7.32 38.27 3.38
N THR A 89 -7.11 38.43 4.69
CA THR A 89 -7.40 37.36 5.64
C THR A 89 -8.89 37.00 5.61
N LEU A 90 -9.18 35.69 5.55
CA LEU A 90 -10.53 35.15 5.61
C LEU A 90 -11.15 35.39 6.99
N SER A 91 -12.40 35.86 7.00
CA SER A 91 -13.19 36.02 8.22
C SER A 91 -13.61 34.66 8.79
N SER A 92 -13.92 34.62 10.09
CA SER A 92 -14.44 33.40 10.74
C SER A 92 -15.73 32.88 10.08
N TYR A 93 -16.56 33.80 9.58
CA TYR A 93 -17.80 33.44 8.88
C TYR A 93 -17.52 32.71 7.56
N GLU A 94 -16.59 33.20 6.75
CA GLU A 94 -16.19 32.54 5.50
C GLU A 94 -15.61 31.15 5.74
N LYS A 95 -14.79 31.01 6.79
CA LYS A 95 -14.25 29.70 7.21
C LYS A 95 -15.36 28.74 7.67
N MET A 96 -16.38 29.24 8.37
CA MET A 96 -17.52 28.42 8.80
C MET A 96 -18.41 27.98 7.64
N GLN A 97 -18.51 28.76 6.56
CA GLN A 97 -19.36 28.40 5.41
C GLN A 97 -18.88 27.14 4.68
N ILE A 98 -17.56 26.95 4.54
CA ILE A 98 -16.99 25.79 3.84
C ILE A 98 -16.87 24.55 4.74
N GLN A 99 -16.96 24.71 6.05
CA GLN A 99 -16.75 23.63 7.03
C GLN A 99 -17.67 22.40 6.84
N PRO A 100 -18.97 22.54 6.53
CA PRO A 100 -19.84 21.38 6.30
C PRO A 100 -19.43 20.57 5.07
N ASP A 101 -19.10 21.24 3.97
CA ASP A 101 -18.66 20.59 2.73
C ASP A 101 -17.35 19.85 2.97
N ILE A 102 -16.39 20.49 3.64
CA ILE A 102 -15.12 19.88 4.05
C ILE A 102 -15.41 18.66 4.94
N ASN A 103 -16.26 18.78 5.95
CA ASN A 103 -16.58 17.65 6.84
C ASN A 103 -17.19 16.47 6.08
N SER A 104 -18.04 16.73 5.08
CA SER A 104 -18.64 15.68 4.26
C SER A 104 -17.62 14.96 3.37
N MET A 105 -16.58 15.68 2.94
CA MET A 105 -15.50 15.18 2.08
C MET A 105 -14.40 14.45 2.88
N MET A 106 -14.14 14.90 4.10
CA MET A 106 -12.98 14.50 4.91
C MET A 106 -13.25 13.32 5.85
N ARG A 107 -14.54 12.96 6.04
CA ARG A 107 -14.96 11.85 6.91
C ARG A 107 -15.45 10.69 6.06
N THR A 108 -14.68 9.61 6.08
CA THR A 108 -15.13 8.29 5.62
C THR A 108 -15.31 7.38 6.84
N ASP A 109 -16.02 6.27 6.68
CA ASP A 109 -16.32 5.35 7.79
C ASP A 109 -15.07 4.86 8.54
N ASN A 110 -13.91 4.83 7.86
CA ASN A 110 -12.67 4.25 8.41
C ASN A 110 -11.51 5.25 8.53
N HIS A 111 -11.56 6.39 7.85
CA HIS A 111 -10.45 7.35 7.79
C HIS A 111 -10.95 8.79 7.90
N VAL A 112 -10.24 9.56 8.73
CA VAL A 112 -10.38 11.02 8.84
C VAL A 112 -9.15 11.62 8.18
N LEU A 113 -9.37 12.47 7.20
CA LEU A 113 -8.31 13.18 6.49
C LEU A 113 -8.14 14.59 7.12
N SER A 114 -6.97 15.21 6.93
CA SER A 114 -6.75 16.64 7.21
C SER A 114 -6.77 17.46 5.92
N PHE A 115 -7.36 18.64 5.96
CA PHE A 115 -7.50 19.53 4.82
C PHE A 115 -6.87 20.89 5.10
N SER A 116 -6.15 21.42 4.12
CA SER A 116 -5.62 22.79 4.17
C SER A 116 -5.79 23.48 2.83
N LEU A 117 -6.18 24.76 2.87
CA LEU A 117 -6.08 25.67 1.73
C LEU A 117 -4.87 26.55 1.93
N THR A 118 -3.98 26.57 0.95
CA THR A 118 -2.78 27.41 0.95
C THR A 118 -2.73 28.29 -0.29
N THR A 119 -2.24 29.52 -0.14
CA THR A 119 -1.92 30.38 -1.30
C THR A 119 -0.72 29.82 -2.06
N MET A 120 -0.46 30.36 -3.26
CA MET A 120 0.76 30.04 -4.01
C MET A 120 2.05 30.48 -3.29
N SER A 121 1.97 31.45 -2.37
CA SER A 121 3.08 31.86 -1.49
C SER A 121 3.31 30.91 -0.31
N GLY A 122 2.42 29.94 -0.09
CA GLY A 122 2.48 28.98 1.01
C GLY A 122 1.74 29.42 2.28
N ASP A 123 1.02 30.54 2.24
CA ASP A 123 0.25 31.03 3.38
C ASP A 123 -1.00 30.16 3.59
N THR A 124 -1.21 29.68 4.81
CA THR A 124 -2.37 28.86 5.14
C THR A 124 -3.61 29.74 5.35
N LEU A 125 -4.59 29.60 4.46
CA LEU A 125 -5.87 30.33 4.50
C LEU A 125 -6.89 29.65 5.40
N TYR A 126 -6.90 28.32 5.35
CA TYR A 126 -7.82 27.46 6.08
C TYR A 126 -7.13 26.15 6.42
N TRP A 127 -7.42 25.61 7.60
CA TRP A 127 -6.95 24.31 8.04
C TRP A 127 -8.03 23.60 8.86
N ASN A 128 -8.22 22.33 8.60
CA ASN A 128 -9.10 21.45 9.35
C ASN A 128 -8.42 20.08 9.51
N ASP A 129 -8.33 19.58 10.74
CA ASP A 129 -7.71 18.29 11.07
C ASP A 129 -8.66 17.09 10.93
N GLY A 130 -9.91 17.31 10.49
CA GLY A 130 -10.97 16.32 10.31
C GLY A 130 -11.70 15.91 11.59
N TYR A 131 -11.15 16.24 12.76
CA TYR A 131 -11.71 15.93 14.07
C TYR A 131 -12.38 17.15 14.71
N SER A 132 -11.78 18.32 14.53
CA SER A 132 -12.34 19.59 14.97
C SER A 132 -13.57 19.94 14.12
N ASN A 133 -14.74 19.86 14.76
CA ASN A 133 -15.80 20.80 14.38
C ASN A 133 -15.20 22.18 14.68
N VAL A 134 -15.04 23.06 13.70
CA VAL A 134 -14.74 24.48 13.98
C VAL A 134 -16.00 25.10 14.60
N VAL A 135 -16.23 24.72 15.86
CA VAL A 135 -17.14 25.33 16.82
C VAL A 135 -16.28 25.64 18.04
N ASN A 136 -15.31 26.54 17.83
CA ASN A 136 -14.83 27.52 18.82
C ASN A 136 -13.70 28.37 18.22
N ALA A 137 -14.08 29.32 17.36
CA ALA A 137 -13.31 30.56 17.15
C ALA A 137 -13.99 31.75 17.87
N THR A 138 -14.69 31.46 18.97
CA THR A 138 -15.27 32.45 19.91
C THR A 138 -14.92 32.08 21.35
N SER A 139 -13.63 31.86 21.64
CA SER A 139 -13.13 32.05 23.00
C SER A 139 -11.61 32.28 22.98
N LEU A 140 -11.19 33.46 22.56
CA LEU A 140 -10.07 34.17 23.14
C LEU A 140 -10.23 35.61 22.71
N ASN A 141 -11.04 36.31 23.50
CA ASN A 141 -11.08 37.75 23.56
C ASN A 141 -9.73 38.23 24.12
N PRO A 142 -8.92 39.05 23.42
CA PRO A 142 -8.13 40.04 24.10
C PRO A 142 -8.88 41.37 23.97
N VAL A 143 -9.31 41.86 25.13
CA VAL A 143 -9.57 43.26 25.44
C VAL A 143 -8.75 44.19 24.53
N PHE A 144 -9.41 45.08 23.76
CA PHE A 144 -9.19 46.53 23.69
C PHE A 144 -10.36 47.21 22.97
#